data_AF-A0A9W6ZE30-F1
#
_entry.id   AF-A0A9W6ZE30-F1
#
_cell.length_a   1.000
_cell.length_b   1.000
_cell.length_c   1.000
_cell.angle_alpha   90.00
_cell.angle_beta   90.00
_cell.angle_gamma   90.00
#
_symmetry.space_group_name_H-M   'P 1'
#
loop_
_entity.id
_entity.type
_entity.pdbx_description
1 polymer ?
#
loop_
_entity_poly.entity_id
_entity_poly.type
_entity_poly.pdbx_seq_one_letter_code
_entity_poly.pdbx_strand_id
1 'polypeptide(L)'
;MNRASKTAGSDSSFYLMANGQVESAVFSGGIDNLYCRYAMSFGNDWGVIHGVDSGLSQIARMDQGSQDQSVTWNFPIDVTFKATNAFGWPRLALSIYG
;
A
#
# COMPACT_ATOMS: atom_id res chain seq x y z
N MET A 1 20.05 -19.97 44.14
CA MET A 1 20.01 -19.61 42.71
C MET A 1 18.74 -18.81 42.45
N ASN A 2 18.83 -17.48 42.47
CA ASN A 2 17.68 -16.60 42.27
C ASN A 2 17.37 -16.48 40.77
N ARG A 3 16.20 -16.98 40.36
CA ARG A 3 15.67 -16.74 39.01
C ARG A 3 15.00 -15.38 39.03
N ALA A 4 15.69 -14.36 38.52
CA ALA A 4 15.10 -13.03 38.36
C ALA A 4 13.88 -13.15 37.44
N SER A 5 12.69 -12.83 37.97
CA SER A 5 11.48 -12.59 37.19
C SER A 5 11.71 -11.37 36.32
N LYS A 6 11.82 -11.58 35.01
CA LYS A 6 11.87 -10.51 34.01
C LYS A 6 10.53 -9.75 34.11
N THR A 7 10.54 -8.57 34.73
CA THR A 7 9.40 -7.66 34.72
C THR A 7 9.09 -7.35 33.25
N ALA A 8 7.91 -7.79 32.80
CA ALA A 8 7.42 -7.44 31.47
C ALA A 8 7.15 -5.93 31.48
N GLY A 9 8.09 -5.16 30.93
CA GLY A 9 7.81 -3.77 30.57
C GLY A 9 6.60 -3.77 29.64
N SER A 10 5.65 -2.86 29.86
CA SER A 10 4.54 -2.68 28.94
C SER A 10 5.10 -2.34 27.56
N ASP A 11 5.05 -3.29 26.62
CA ASP A 11 5.41 -3.05 25.22
C ASP A 11 4.43 -2.00 24.66
N SER A 12 4.86 -0.74 24.69
CA SER A 12 4.10 0.36 24.11
C SER A 12 4.09 0.19 22.59
N SER A 13 2.89 0.14 22.01
CA SER A 13 2.71 0.06 20.57
C SER A 13 1.69 1.07 20.11
N PHE A 14 1.86 1.58 18.91
CA PHE A 14 0.87 2.41 18.22
C PHE A 14 0.44 1.73 16.91
N TYR A 15 -0.66 2.24 16.36
CA TYR A 15 -1.26 1.74 15.13
C TYR A 15 -1.28 2.84 14.06
N LEU A 16 -1.06 2.45 12.81
CA LEU A 16 -1.17 3.31 11.64
C LEU A 16 -2.11 2.65 10.63
N MET A 17 -3.18 3.34 10.25
CA MET A 17 -4.08 2.90 9.19
C MET A 17 -3.82 3.76 7.95
N ALA A 18 -3.60 3.10 6.81
CA ALA A 18 -3.45 3.74 5.51
C ALA A 18 -4.56 3.22 4.60
N ASN A 19 -5.50 4.12 4.26
CA ASN A 19 -6.61 3.84 3.36
C ASN A 19 -6.60 4.82 2.17
N GLY A 20 -7.10 4.37 1.03
CA GLY A 20 -7.16 5.17 -0.19
C GLY A 20 -7.49 4.34 -1.42
N GLN A 21 -7.30 4.92 -2.59
CA GLN A 21 -7.48 4.23 -3.86
C GLN A 21 -6.64 4.87 -4.97
N VAL A 22 -6.30 4.08 -5.99
CA VAL A 22 -5.78 4.57 -7.27
C VAL A 22 -6.96 4.73 -8.21
N GLU A 23 -7.41 5.96 -8.42
CA GLU A 23 -8.61 6.25 -9.22
C GLU A 23 -8.32 6.02 -10.71
N SER A 24 -7.37 6.77 -11.25
CA SER A 24 -7.04 6.75 -12.68
C SER A 24 -5.63 7.26 -12.97
N ALA A 25 -5.16 7.06 -14.19
CA ALA A 25 -3.99 7.75 -14.74
C ALA A 25 -4.24 8.19 -16.19
N VAL A 26 -3.50 9.21 -16.62
CA VAL A 26 -3.53 9.72 -18.00
C VAL A 26 -2.18 9.43 -18.63
N PHE A 27 -2.19 8.76 -19.78
CA PHE A 27 -0.98 8.43 -20.53
C PHE A 27 -1.05 8.96 -21.96
N SER A 28 -0.07 9.78 -22.34
CA SER A 28 0.10 10.21 -23.72
C SER A 28 0.60 9.07 -24.59
N GLY A 29 0.18 9.04 -25.86
CA GLY A 29 0.74 8.12 -26.86
C GLY A 29 -0.03 6.82 -27.06
N GLY A 30 -1.29 6.73 -26.59
CA GLY A 30 -2.19 5.62 -26.95
C GLY A 30 -1.84 4.27 -26.31
N ILE A 31 -1.10 4.27 -25.20
CA ILE A 31 -0.74 3.05 -24.44
C ILE A 31 -1.97 2.46 -23.73
N ASP A 32 -2.51 1.37 -24.25
CA ASP A 32 -3.74 0.73 -23.77
C ASP A 32 -3.47 -0.59 -23.03
N ASN A 33 -4.49 -1.15 -22.38
CA ASN A 33 -4.43 -2.42 -21.63
C ASN A 33 -3.48 -2.34 -20.43
N LEU A 34 -3.65 -1.29 -19.62
CA LEU A 34 -2.79 -1.02 -18.49
C LEU A 34 -3.30 -1.70 -17.21
N TYR A 35 -2.40 -2.21 -16.40
CA TYR A 35 -2.67 -2.62 -15.02
C TYR A 35 -1.69 -1.97 -14.05
N CYS A 36 -2.12 -1.83 -12.82
CA CYS A 36 -1.40 -1.17 -11.75
C CYS A 36 -1.08 -2.18 -10.64
N ARG A 37 0.14 -2.13 -10.12
CA ARG A 37 0.58 -2.88 -8.93
C ARG A 37 1.02 -1.91 -7.87
N TYR A 38 0.57 -2.09 -6.64
CA TYR A 38 1.16 -1.42 -5.48
C TYR A 38 1.86 -2.39 -4.56
N ALA A 39 2.84 -1.88 -3.82
CA ALA A 39 3.47 -2.58 -2.71
C ALA A 39 3.91 -1.59 -1.63
N MET A 40 3.73 -1.94 -0.37
CA MET A 40 4.21 -1.22 0.79
C MET A 40 5.62 -1.70 1.14
N SER A 41 6.50 -0.76 1.48
CA SER A 41 7.85 -1.01 1.99
C SER A 41 8.00 -0.35 3.35
N PHE A 42 8.41 -1.12 4.35
CA PHE A 42 8.51 -0.69 5.75
C PHE A 42 9.65 -1.43 6.46
N GLY A 43 10.09 -0.89 7.60
CA GLY A 43 11.14 -1.46 8.44
C GLY A 43 10.63 -2.61 9.32
N ASN A 44 11.57 -3.38 9.89
CA ASN A 44 11.26 -4.61 10.64
C ASN A 44 10.37 -4.44 11.88
N ASP A 45 10.27 -3.23 12.44
CA ASP A 45 9.40 -2.95 13.59
C ASP A 45 7.91 -2.87 13.19
N TRP A 46 7.63 -2.62 11.90
CA TRP A 46 6.29 -2.49 11.38
C TRP A 46 5.72 -3.86 11.03
N GLY A 47 4.64 -4.25 11.71
CA GLY A 47 3.87 -5.45 11.39
C GLY A 47 2.53 -5.10 10.76
N VAL A 48 2.19 -5.72 9.64
CA VAL A 48 0.84 -5.65 9.07
C VAL A 48 -0.11 -6.47 9.94
N ILE A 49 -1.18 -5.86 10.41
CA ILE A 49 -2.18 -6.50 11.29
C ILE A 49 -3.57 -6.61 10.64
N HIS A 50 -3.82 -5.85 9.57
CA HIS A 50 -5.06 -5.90 8.78
C HIS A 50 -4.80 -5.39 7.36
N GLY A 51 -5.63 -5.81 6.42
CA GLY A 51 -5.52 -5.43 5.00
C GLY A 51 -4.39 -6.14 4.28
N VAL A 52 -3.94 -5.57 3.16
CA VAL A 52 -2.88 -6.16 2.34
C VAL A 52 -1.80 -5.13 2.02
N ASP A 53 -0.54 -5.55 2.12
CA ASP A 53 0.62 -4.70 1.85
C ASP A 53 0.97 -4.60 0.37
N SER A 54 0.35 -5.39 -0.49
CA SER A 54 0.56 -5.34 -1.94
C SER A 54 -0.69 -5.80 -2.68
N GLY A 55 -0.82 -5.35 -3.92
CA GLY A 55 -1.99 -5.65 -4.73
C GLY A 55 -1.74 -5.44 -6.21
N LEU A 56 -2.51 -6.16 -7.03
CA LEU A 56 -2.53 -6.06 -8.49
C LEU A 56 -3.96 -5.72 -8.94
N SER A 57 -4.12 -4.68 -9.75
CA SER A 57 -5.41 -4.28 -10.30
C SER A 57 -5.83 -5.19 -11.46
N GLN A 58 -7.07 -5.03 -11.90
CA GLN A 58 -7.50 -5.46 -13.22
C GLN A 58 -6.71 -4.76 -14.34
N ILE A 59 -6.70 -5.38 -15.52
CA ILE A 59 -6.33 -4.71 -16.76
C ILE A 59 -7.48 -3.78 -17.14
N ALA A 60 -7.18 -2.50 -17.28
CA ALA A 60 -8.11 -1.46 -17.69
C ALA A 60 -7.72 -0.90 -19.05
N ARG A 61 -8.72 -0.38 -19.78
CA ARG A 61 -8.52 0.22 -21.09
C ARG A 61 -8.70 1.72 -21.04
N MET A 62 -8.04 2.40 -21.98
CA MET A 62 -8.30 3.81 -22.22
C MET A 62 -9.74 4.01 -22.67
N ASP A 63 -10.35 5.06 -22.14
CA ASP A 63 -11.58 5.58 -22.70
C ASP A 63 -11.28 6.30 -24.03
N GLN A 64 -11.56 5.62 -25.15
CA GLN A 64 -11.37 6.16 -26.50
C GLN A 64 -12.38 7.27 -26.86
N GLY A 65 -13.44 7.44 -26.05
CA GLY A 65 -14.49 8.43 -26.27
C GLY A 65 -14.27 9.76 -25.55
N SER A 66 -13.36 9.82 -24.56
CA SER A 66 -13.05 11.05 -23.83
C SER A 66 -11.79 11.71 -24.34
N GLN A 67 -11.76 13.06 -24.26
CA GLN A 67 -10.58 13.86 -24.63
C GLN A 67 -9.37 13.55 -23.74
N ASP A 68 -9.61 13.01 -22.54
CA ASP A 68 -8.62 12.91 -21.48
C ASP A 68 -7.82 11.59 -21.46
N GLN A 69 -7.99 10.70 -22.45
CA GLN A 69 -7.21 9.44 -22.62
C GLN A 69 -6.88 8.74 -21.30
N SER A 70 -7.86 8.67 -20.39
CA SER A 70 -7.65 8.21 -19.02
C SER A 70 -7.93 6.72 -18.90
N VAL A 71 -7.18 6.06 -18.03
CA VAL A 71 -7.40 4.67 -17.63
C VAL A 71 -7.84 4.68 -16.18
N THR A 72 -9.02 4.12 -15.91
CA THR A 72 -9.61 4.07 -14.56
C THR A 72 -9.42 2.69 -13.96
N TRP A 73 -8.88 2.64 -12.73
CA TRP A 73 -8.80 1.39 -11.97
C TRP A 73 -9.72 1.35 -10.75
N ASN A 74 -9.93 2.47 -10.06
CA ASN A 74 -10.59 2.49 -8.74
C ASN A 74 -10.03 1.41 -7.80
N PHE A 75 -8.69 1.29 -7.75
CA PHE A 75 -8.03 0.18 -7.09
C PHE A 75 -7.80 0.51 -5.61
N PRO A 76 -8.45 -0.19 -4.66
CA PRO A 76 -8.41 0.16 -3.25
C PRO A 76 -7.05 -0.14 -2.62
N ILE A 77 -6.68 0.68 -1.65
CA ILE A 77 -5.56 0.48 -0.74
C ILE A 77 -6.15 0.49 0.67
N ASP A 78 -5.97 -0.62 1.39
CA ASP A 78 -6.33 -0.73 2.81
C ASP A 78 -5.29 -1.58 3.51
N VAL A 79 -4.58 -0.97 4.47
CA VAL A 79 -3.60 -1.66 5.31
C VAL A 79 -3.52 -0.99 6.67
N THR A 80 -3.42 -1.80 7.72
CA THR A 80 -3.15 -1.33 9.08
C THR A 80 -1.88 -1.95 9.61
N PHE A 81 -1.03 -1.12 10.18
CA PHE A 81 0.22 -1.49 10.82
C PHE A 81 0.15 -1.34 12.33
N LYS A 82 0.95 -2.15 13.02
CA LYS A 82 1.34 -1.98 14.41
C LYS A 82 2.86 -1.79 14.48
N ALA A 83 3.32 -0.85 15.29
CA ALA A 83 4.75 -0.59 15.51
C ALA A 83 5.01 -0.12 16.95
N THR A 84 6.26 -0.19 17.39
CA THR A 84 6.72 0.33 18.68
C THR A 84 7.44 1.68 18.53
N ASN A 85 7.94 1.98 17.33
CA ASN A 85 8.57 3.25 16.98
C ASN A 85 8.38 3.61 15.49
N ALA A 86 8.70 4.86 15.12
CA ALA A 86 8.44 5.37 13.77
C ALA A 86 9.55 5.07 12.74
N PHE A 87 10.65 4.43 13.12
CA PHE A 87 11.78 4.16 12.23
C PHE A 87 11.39 3.18 11.11
N GLY A 88 11.82 3.44 9.88
CA GLY A 88 11.44 2.61 8.73
C GLY A 88 9.98 2.78 8.30
N TRP A 89 9.44 3.99 8.44
CA TRP A 89 8.05 4.36 8.12
C TRP A 89 7.53 3.73 6.81
N PRO A 90 6.27 3.24 6.77
CA PRO A 90 5.69 2.63 5.58
C PRO A 90 5.64 3.60 4.39
N ARG A 91 6.07 3.12 3.22
CA ARG A 91 6.06 3.85 1.94
C ARG A 91 5.32 3.03 0.90
N LEU A 92 4.52 3.70 0.08
CA LEU A 92 3.82 3.09 -1.04
C LEU A 92 4.66 3.20 -2.31
N ALA A 93 4.90 2.07 -2.98
CA ALA A 93 5.40 2.01 -4.34
C ALA A 93 4.26 1.66 -5.29
N LEU A 94 4.12 2.41 -6.38
CA LEU A 94 3.14 2.20 -7.43
C LEU A 94 3.85 1.93 -8.76
N SER A 95 3.41 0.91 -9.49
CA SER A 95 3.98 0.52 -10.77
C SER A 95 2.86 0.23 -11.76
N ILE A 96 2.99 0.77 -12.97
CA ILE A 96 1.99 0.63 -14.03
C ILE A 96 2.65 -0.12 -15.19
N TYR A 97 1.91 -1.06 -15.76
CA TYR A 97 2.37 -1.97 -16.80
C TYR A 97 1.36 -2.03 -17.94
N GLY A 98 1.83 -2.19 -19.17
CA GLY A 98 1.04 -2.40 -20.38
C GLY A 98 1.92 -2.49 -21.61
#